data_AF-A0A938GR65-F1
#
_entry.id   AF-A0A938GR65-F1
#
_cell.length_a   1.000
_cell.length_b   1.000
_cell.length_c   1.000
_cell.angle_alpha   90.00
_cell.angle_beta   90.00
_cell.angle_gamma   90.00
#
_symmetry.space_group_name_H-M   'P 1'
#
loop_
_entity.id
_entity.type
_entity.pdbx_description
1 polymer ?
#
loop_
_entity_poly.entity_id
_entity_poly.type
_entity_poly.pdbx_seq_one_letter_code
_entity_poly.pdbx_strand_id
1 'polypeptide(L)'
;MRHQFQAIRDAGFDGVINLALPTSDFAIEDEGSIVTKLGMSYFHMPVDFGRPTTNDFQKFCGVLQATGDRPMFIHCAANLRVSAFLFLYRVMVEGTPEHEALLDLHAIWHPDPVWHVFIQSQLRSQSKQNL
;
A
#
# COMPACT_ATOMS: atom_id res chain seq x y z
N MET A 1 12.24 -0.14 11.90
CA MET A 1 11.76 -1.22 11.02
C MET A 1 12.57 -2.51 11.12
N ARG A 2 13.91 -2.54 10.96
CA ARG A 2 14.72 -3.79 10.97
C ARG A 2 14.39 -4.79 12.09
N HIS A 3 14.36 -4.34 13.34
CA HIS A 3 14.09 -5.20 14.50
C HIS A 3 12.59 -5.46 14.74
N GLN A 4 11.70 -4.83 13.97
CA GLN A 4 10.25 -4.96 14.14
C GLN A 4 9.68 -6.13 13.36
N PHE A 5 10.39 -6.69 12.36
CA PHE A 5 9.87 -7.82 11.57
C PHE A 5 9.62 -9.08 12.40
N GLN A 6 10.38 -9.31 13.48
CA GLN A 6 10.09 -10.39 14.41
C GLN A 6 8.73 -10.15 15.10
N ALA A 7 8.50 -8.94 15.61
CA ALA A 7 7.22 -8.59 16.24
C ALA A 7 6.05 -8.63 15.24
N ILE A 8 6.28 -8.27 13.97
CA ILE A 8 5.29 -8.40 12.89
C ILE A 8 4.94 -9.87 12.66
N ARG A 9 5.94 -10.75 12.56
CA ARG A 9 5.71 -12.20 12.49
C ARG A 9 4.94 -12.70 13.72
N ASP A 10 5.37 -12.32 14.92
CA ASP A 10 4.78 -12.79 16.18
C ASP A 10 3.34 -12.27 16.38
N ALA A 11 2.98 -11.15 15.75
CA ALA A 11 1.62 -10.64 15.67
C ALA A 11 0.74 -11.40 14.66
N GLY A 12 1.27 -12.40 13.96
CA GLY A 12 0.52 -13.29 13.07
C GLY A 12 0.45 -12.85 11.62
N PHE A 13 1.29 -11.90 11.17
CA PHE A 13 1.35 -11.54 9.75
C PHE A 13 2.08 -12.60 8.93
N ASP A 14 1.52 -12.95 7.77
CA ASP A 14 2.03 -13.97 6.83
C ASP A 14 3.04 -13.39 5.83
N GLY A 15 3.06 -12.07 5.67
CA GLY A 15 3.91 -11.42 4.69
C GLY A 15 3.99 -9.90 4.84
N VAL A 16 4.91 -9.33 4.07
CA VAL A 16 5.17 -7.88 4.01
C VAL A 16 5.03 -7.39 2.58
N ILE A 17 4.35 -6.25 2.42
CA ILE A 17 4.27 -5.50 1.16
C ILE A 17 4.93 -4.14 1.38
N ASN A 18 6.05 -3.90 0.71
CA ASN A 18 6.80 -2.65 0.82
C ASN A 18 6.57 -1.76 -0.43
N LEU A 19 6.08 -0.54 -0.22
CA LEU A 19 5.87 0.46 -1.27
C LEU A 19 6.97 1.56 -1.32
N ALA A 20 7.96 1.48 -0.42
CA ALA A 20 9.08 2.41 -0.38
C ALA A 20 9.99 2.24 -1.60
N LEU A 21 10.59 3.33 -2.08
CA LEU A 21 11.69 3.23 -3.03
C LEU A 21 12.91 2.69 -2.27
N PRO A 22 13.80 1.90 -2.90
CA PRO A 22 15.08 1.54 -2.30
C PRO A 22 15.93 2.76 -1.87
N THR A 23 15.68 3.92 -2.49
CA THR A 23 16.33 5.21 -2.21
C THR A 23 15.56 6.08 -1.22
N SER A 24 14.42 5.61 -0.69
CA SER A 24 13.68 6.36 0.34
C SER A 24 14.49 6.44 1.62
N ASP A 25 14.27 7.51 2.40
CA ASP A 25 14.82 7.60 3.75
C ASP A 25 14.45 6.35 4.55
N PHE A 26 15.42 5.85 5.31
CA PHE A 26 15.30 4.66 6.16
C PHE A 26 15.00 3.34 5.41
N ALA A 27 15.21 3.29 4.09
CA ALA A 27 15.15 2.04 3.35
C ALA A 27 16.13 1.01 3.91
N ILE A 28 15.68 -0.24 4.02
CA ILE A 28 16.48 -1.37 4.50
C ILE A 28 16.94 -2.16 3.28
N GLU A 29 18.24 -2.17 3.01
CA GLU A 29 18.84 -2.81 1.83
C GLU A 29 18.49 -4.30 1.70
N ASP A 30 18.52 -5.04 2.82
CA ASP A 30 18.29 -6.49 2.89
C ASP A 30 16.89 -6.85 3.43
N GLU A 31 15.91 -5.93 3.35
CA GLU A 31 14.58 -6.11 3.96
C GLU A 31 13.92 -7.45 3.58
N GLY A 32 13.89 -7.76 2.29
CA GLY A 32 13.33 -9.02 1.80
C GLY A 32 14.04 -10.26 2.35
N SER A 33 15.37 -10.20 2.54
CA SER A 33 16.14 -11.29 3.16
C SER A 33 15.75 -11.49 4.62
N ILE A 34 15.53 -10.41 5.37
CA ILE A 34 15.12 -10.47 6.77
C ILE A 34 13.72 -11.07 6.89
N VAL A 35 12.77 -10.56 6.10
CA VAL A 35 11.37 -11.02 6.10
C VAL A 35 11.29 -12.50 5.72
N THR A 36 11.98 -12.92 4.66
CA THR A 36 11.95 -14.31 4.19
C THR A 36 12.65 -15.28 5.14
N LYS A 37 13.74 -14.87 5.82
CA LYS A 37 14.37 -15.68 6.89
C LYS A 37 13.44 -15.91 8.08
N LEU A 38 12.49 -15.00 8.30
CA LEU A 38 11.43 -15.16 9.29
C LEU A 38 10.27 -16.01 8.78
N GLY A 39 10.35 -16.58 7.57
CA GLY A 39 9.31 -17.45 7.00
C GLY A 39 8.09 -16.69 6.45
N MET A 40 8.16 -15.35 6.36
CA MET A 40 7.10 -14.52 5.79
C MET A 40 7.33 -14.29 4.29
N SER A 41 6.25 -14.11 3.53
CA SER A 41 6.33 -13.69 2.12
C SER A 41 6.74 -12.22 2.00
N TYR A 42 7.47 -11.84 0.95
CA TYR A 42 7.88 -10.45 0.74
C TYR A 42 7.58 -9.98 -0.68
N PHE A 43 6.87 -8.85 -0.80
CA PHE A 43 6.57 -8.19 -2.06
C PHE A 43 7.09 -6.76 -2.03
N HIS A 44 8.01 -6.43 -2.94
CA HIS A 44 8.50 -5.06 -3.10
C HIS A 44 7.90 -4.42 -4.35
N MET A 45 7.06 -3.40 -4.17
CA MET A 45 6.43 -2.64 -5.23
C MET A 45 6.76 -1.15 -5.06
N PRO A 46 7.96 -0.71 -5.44
CA PRO A 46 8.38 0.66 -5.22
C PRO A 46 7.46 1.65 -5.94
N VAL A 47 6.86 2.57 -5.19
CA VAL A 47 6.02 3.65 -5.73
C VAL A 47 6.76 4.98 -5.58
N ASP A 48 6.96 5.66 -6.71
CA ASP A 48 7.47 7.03 -6.72
C ASP A 48 6.43 7.97 -6.11
N PHE A 49 6.80 8.62 -5.00
CA PHE A 49 5.88 9.50 -4.28
C PHE A 49 5.50 10.73 -5.09
N GLY A 50 6.41 11.27 -5.91
CA GLY A 50 6.15 12.45 -6.73
C GLY A 50 5.42 12.15 -8.03
N ARG A 51 5.26 10.86 -8.37
CA ARG A 51 4.66 10.44 -9.64
C ARG A 51 3.97 9.06 -9.51
N PRO A 52 2.93 8.93 -8.68
CA PRO A 52 2.16 7.69 -8.60
C PRO A 52 1.48 7.39 -9.94
N THR A 53 1.45 6.12 -10.35
CA THR A 53 0.83 5.71 -11.62
C THR A 53 -0.32 4.71 -11.44
N THR A 54 -1.23 4.68 -12.41
CA THR A 54 -2.31 3.68 -12.47
C THR A 54 -1.76 2.26 -12.45
N ASN A 55 -0.63 2.02 -13.12
CA ASN A 55 0.00 0.71 -13.16
C ASN A 55 0.55 0.28 -11.79
N ASP A 56 1.09 1.22 -11.00
CA ASP A 56 1.54 0.92 -9.63
C ASP A 56 0.35 0.50 -8.76
N PHE A 57 -0.76 1.22 -8.86
CA PHE A 57 -1.99 0.88 -8.15
C PHE A 57 -2.57 -0.46 -8.60
N GLN A 58 -2.62 -0.73 -9.90
CA GLN A 58 -3.10 -2.03 -10.43
C GLN A 58 -2.24 -3.20 -9.94
N LYS A 59 -0.92 -3.05 -9.91
CA LYS A 59 -0.01 -4.06 -9.34
C LYS A 59 -0.28 -4.27 -7.85
N PHE A 60 -0.46 -3.17 -7.10
CA PHE A 60 -0.82 -3.24 -5.68
C PHE A 60 -2.12 -4.03 -5.46
N CYS A 61 -3.18 -3.71 -6.21
CA CYS A 61 -4.45 -4.44 -6.15
C CYS A 61 -4.26 -5.93 -6.46
N GLY A 62 -3.52 -6.26 -7.54
CA GLY A 62 -3.27 -7.64 -7.93
C GLY A 62 -2.51 -8.44 -6.88
N VAL A 63 -1.51 -7.84 -6.23
CA VAL A 63 -0.78 -8.49 -5.13
C VAL A 63 -1.68 -8.70 -3.92
N LEU A 64 -2.46 -7.68 -3.51
CA LEU A 64 -3.34 -7.78 -2.34
C LEU A 64 -4.48 -8.78 -2.55
N GLN A 65 -5.03 -8.88 -3.76
CA GLN A 65 -6.00 -9.90 -4.11
C GLN A 65 -5.39 -11.31 -4.12
N ALA A 66 -4.17 -11.46 -4.65
CA ALA A 66 -3.45 -12.74 -4.66
C ALA A 66 -3.05 -13.21 -3.24
N THR A 67 -3.00 -12.31 -2.26
CA THR A 67 -2.80 -12.68 -0.86
C THR A 67 -4.04 -13.28 -0.20
N GLY A 68 -5.23 -13.04 -0.76
CA GLY A 68 -6.50 -13.49 -0.17
C GLY A 68 -6.66 -12.96 1.26
N ASP A 69 -7.17 -13.80 2.15
CA ASP A 69 -7.40 -13.45 3.56
C ASP A 69 -6.13 -13.51 4.43
N ARG A 70 -4.95 -13.74 3.83
CA ARG A 70 -3.69 -13.79 4.61
C ARG A 70 -3.37 -12.40 5.19
N PRO A 71 -3.03 -12.30 6.48
CA PRO A 71 -2.69 -11.03 7.10
C PRO A 71 -1.36 -10.50 6.54
N MET A 72 -1.43 -9.41 5.76
CA MET A 72 -0.25 -8.77 5.17
C MET A 72 0.09 -7.47 5.90
N PHE A 73 1.37 -7.30 6.25
CA PHE A 73 1.87 -6.03 6.78
C PHE A 73 2.31 -5.13 5.62
N ILE A 74 1.56 -4.07 5.35
CA ILE A 74 1.83 -3.14 4.24
C ILE A 74 2.49 -1.89 4.80
N HIS A 75 3.66 -1.50 4.28
CA HIS A 75 4.33 -0.28 4.71
C HIS A 75 5.00 0.47 3.55
N CYS A 76 5.37 1.71 3.84
CA CYS A 76 6.32 2.49 3.05
C CYS A 76 7.19 3.29 4.03
N ALA A 77 7.80 4.41 3.59
CA ALA A 77 8.63 5.23 4.46
C ALA A 77 7.83 5.97 5.56
N ALA A 78 6.64 6.49 5.24
CA ALA A 78 5.86 7.36 6.13
C ALA A 78 4.35 7.07 6.13
N ASN A 79 3.96 5.87 5.69
CA ASN A 79 2.56 5.41 5.55
C ASN A 79 1.67 6.21 4.55
N LEU A 80 2.19 7.24 3.88
CA LEU A 80 1.40 8.09 2.97
C LEU A 80 0.95 7.34 1.69
N ARG A 81 1.87 6.60 1.04
CA ARG A 81 1.57 5.79 -0.16
C ARG A 81 0.57 4.69 0.15
N VAL A 82 0.79 4.04 1.29
CA VAL A 82 0.00 2.90 1.75
C VAL A 82 -1.43 3.34 2.05
N SER A 83 -1.62 4.39 2.83
CA SER A 83 -2.96 4.89 3.15
C SER A 83 -3.72 5.34 1.91
N ALA A 84 -3.06 6.01 0.95
CA ALA A 84 -3.69 6.40 -0.31
C ALA A 84 -4.08 5.21 -1.19
N PHE A 85 -3.22 4.19 -1.30
CA PHE A 85 -3.51 2.99 -2.08
C PHE A 85 -4.58 2.12 -1.41
N LEU A 86 -4.57 1.98 -0.08
CA LEU A 86 -5.61 1.28 0.67
C LEU A 86 -6.95 2.01 0.58
N PHE A 87 -6.97 3.34 0.64
CA PHE A 87 -8.19 4.12 0.39
C PHE A 87 -8.79 3.77 -0.98
N LEU A 88 -7.98 3.84 -2.04
CA LEU A 88 -8.44 3.51 -3.39
C LEU A 88 -8.87 2.04 -3.52
N TYR A 89 -8.14 1.11 -2.91
CA TYR A 89 -8.48 -0.31 -2.94
C TYR A 89 -9.84 -0.58 -2.27
N ARG A 90 -10.05 -0.05 -1.06
CA ARG A 90 -11.30 -0.23 -0.32
C ARG A 90 -12.50 0.33 -1.08
N VAL A 91 -12.35 1.49 -1.70
CA VAL A 91 -13.43 2.11 -2.49
C VAL A 91 -13.66 1.37 -3.81
N MET A 92 -12.59 1.11 -4.55
CA MET A 92 -12.71 0.65 -5.93
C MET A 92 -12.87 -0.88 -6.06
N VAL A 93 -12.32 -1.64 -5.12
CA VAL A 93 -12.29 -3.10 -5.16
C VAL A 93 -13.25 -3.70 -4.15
N GLU A 94 -13.27 -3.19 -2.91
CA GLU A 94 -14.15 -3.74 -1.85
C GLU A 94 -15.52 -3.06 -1.79
N GLY A 95 -15.71 -1.94 -2.49
CA GLY A 95 -16.98 -1.20 -2.51
C GLY A 95 -17.28 -0.44 -1.22
N THR A 96 -16.27 -0.18 -0.38
CA THR A 96 -16.42 0.68 0.81
C THR A 96 -16.87 2.09 0.39
N PRO A 97 -17.85 2.70 1.08
CA PRO A 97 -18.23 4.08 0.80
C PRO A 97 -17.05 5.04 0.90
N GLU A 98 -16.88 5.91 -0.09
CA GLU A 98 -15.73 6.82 -0.18
C GLU A 98 -15.50 7.63 1.11
N HIS A 99 -16.57 8.19 1.66
CA HIS A 99 -16.51 9.02 2.86
C HIS A 99 -16.01 8.26 4.10
N GLU A 100 -16.26 6.96 4.20
CA GLU A 100 -15.76 6.12 5.31
C GLU A 100 -14.27 5.85 5.15
N ALA A 101 -13.84 5.40 3.96
CA ALA A 101 -12.43 5.14 3.69
C ALA A 101 -11.58 6.42 3.79
N LEU A 102 -12.16 7.58 3.47
CA LEU A 102 -11.48 8.88 3.49
C LEU A 102 -11.07 9.28 4.92
N LEU A 103 -11.84 8.88 5.94
CA LEU A 103 -11.52 9.18 7.34
C LEU A 103 -10.17 8.57 7.73
N ASP A 104 -9.90 7.32 7.35
CA ASP A 104 -8.65 6.63 7.67
C ASP A 104 -7.46 7.23 6.91
N LEU A 105 -7.66 7.66 5.66
CA LEU A 105 -6.64 8.39 4.89
C LEU A 105 -6.28 9.70 5.60
N HIS A 106 -7.28 10.50 5.95
CA HIS A 106 -7.10 11.81 6.59
C HIS A 106 -6.56 11.73 8.02
N ALA A 107 -6.79 10.62 8.73
CA ALA A 107 -6.16 10.36 10.03
C ALA A 107 -4.63 10.26 9.92
N ILE A 108 -4.12 9.82 8.76
CA ILE A 108 -2.68 9.76 8.48
C ILE A 108 -2.20 11.08 7.90
N TRP A 109 -2.87 11.58 6.86
CA TRP A 109 -2.49 12.83 6.19
C TRP A 109 -3.57 13.32 5.22
N HIS A 110 -3.48 14.60 4.86
CA HIS A 110 -4.27 15.16 3.77
C HIS A 110 -3.45 15.10 2.48
N PRO A 111 -3.93 14.39 1.43
CA PRO A 111 -3.19 14.27 0.17
C PRO A 111 -2.75 15.60 -0.41
N ASP A 112 -1.49 15.69 -0.79
CA ASP A 112 -0.94 16.84 -1.51
C ASP A 112 -1.55 16.94 -2.93
N PRO A 113 -1.28 18.00 -3.70
CA PRO A 113 -1.85 18.14 -5.04
C PRO A 113 -1.56 16.97 -5.99
N VAL A 114 -0.39 16.33 -5.89
CA VAL A 114 -0.02 15.19 -6.74
C VAL A 114 -0.92 14.01 -6.42
N TRP A 115 -1.03 13.65 -5.14
CA TRP A 115 -1.82 12.52 -4.70
C TRP A 115 -3.32 12.77 -4.78
N HIS A 116 -3.78 13.99 -4.55
CA HIS A 116 -5.17 14.38 -4.76
C HIS A 116 -5.58 14.19 -6.22
N VAL A 117 -4.78 14.71 -7.18
CA VAL A 117 -5.05 14.53 -8.62
C VAL A 117 -5.03 13.06 -9.00
N PHE A 118 -4.06 12.29 -8.50
CA PHE A 118 -3.97 10.86 -8.73
C PHE A 118 -5.22 10.13 -8.23
N ILE A 119 -5.62 10.32 -6.97
CA ILE A 119 -6.81 9.70 -6.38
C ILE A 119 -8.07 10.02 -7.20
N GLN A 120 -8.29 11.30 -7.50
CA GLN A 120 -9.44 11.74 -8.29
C GLN A 120 -9.44 11.17 -9.72
N SER A 121 -8.27 10.90 -10.29
CA SER A 121 -8.17 10.24 -11.60
C SER A 121 -8.61 8.77 -11.54
N GLN A 122 -8.27 8.04 -10.47
CA GLN A 122 -8.63 6.63 -10.29
C GLN A 122 -10.13 6.48 -9.99
N LEU A 123 -10.69 7.30 -9.10
CA LEU A 123 -12.13 7.25 -8.81
C LEU A 123 -12.99 7.51 -10.06
N ARG A 124 -12.59 8.49 -10.89
CA ARG A 124 -13.28 8.80 -12.16
C ARG A 124 -13.15 7.69 -13.21
N SER A 125 -12.05 6.94 -13.22
CA SER A 125 -11.88 5.85 -14.18
C SER A 125 -12.79 4.66 -13.86
N GLN A 126 -13.06 4.40 -12.58
CA GLN A 126 -14.01 3.37 -12.14
C GLN A 126 -15.45 3.68 -12.59
N SER A 127 -15.89 4.94 -12.44
CA SER A 127 -17.23 5.35 -12.87
C SER A 127 -17.47 5.12 -14.37
N LYS A 128 -16.42 5.15 -15.20
CA LYS A 128 -16.52 4.88 -16.64
C LYS A 128 -16.52 3.40 -17.00
N GLN A 129 -16.11 2.52 -16.09
CA GLN A 129 -16.11 1.06 -16.32
C GLN A 129 -17.42 0.39 -15.86
N ASN A 130 -18.25 1.10 -15.09
CA ASN A 130 -19.54 0.64 -14.57
C ASN A 130 -20.75 1.21 -15.35
N LEU A 131 -20.52 1.86 -16.49
CA LEU A 131 -21.51 2.39 -17.45
C LEU A 131 -21.36 1.67 -18.79
#